data_AF-A0A7G2CNN6-F1
#
_entry.id   AF-A0A7G2CNN6-F1
#
_cell.length_a   1.000
_cell.length_b   1.000
_cell.length_c   1.000
_cell.angle_alpha   90.00
_cell.angle_beta   90.00
_cell.angle_gamma   90.00
#
_symmetry.space_group_name_H-M   'P 1'
#
loop_
_entity.id
_entity.type
_entity.pdbx_description
1 polymer ?
#
loop_
_entity_poly.entity_id
_entity_poly.type
_entity_poly.pdbx_seq_one_letter_code
_entity_poly.pdbx_strand_id
1 'polypeptide(L)'
;MGNLCSGGPSFMGGTKDGNSAPKVNQEFDFRYKNLKSLKQAYQQLISKIKLSSEAMRDAPVKLSGVGEGYSSVCACLNHGGSGVSEGMMQNQENDNNGEGERSVSPTAPEPAHKPFAEDGEEAANFQYKDRFENNNIPTLDRELAQEDYHSSQALAAAFLKVRDEDYVKFSQNVNDKVIAKVQELQKELEVVTKQGQAVTASFNKWKEYRKTKENIEKDYQKKGKSLSEHKDYADVVKRAAEADAKFKETLFDFDKKYEALLVNSQRCIRTSRDDYLDECEVYLKSIGDLVTVVD
;
A
#
# COMPACT_ATOMS: atom_id res chain seq x y z
N MET A 1 -1.03 34.19 11.39
CA MET A 1 -1.35 34.41 12.82
C MET A 1 -2.73 33.81 13.06
N GLY A 2 -2.80 32.69 13.78
CA GLY A 2 -4.06 31.98 14.05
C GLY A 2 -3.86 31.08 15.25
N ASN A 3 -4.38 31.53 16.40
CA ASN A 3 -4.40 30.80 17.67
C ASN A 3 -5.24 29.52 17.50
N LEU A 4 -4.63 28.35 17.69
CA LEU A 4 -5.35 27.08 17.83
C LEU A 4 -5.15 26.54 19.25
N CYS A 5 -6.15 26.82 20.06
CA CYS A 5 -6.70 26.03 21.17
C CYS A 5 -5.75 25.10 21.92
N SER A 6 -5.12 25.65 22.96
CA SER A 6 -4.70 24.93 24.15
C SER A 6 -5.93 24.46 24.94
N GLY A 7 -6.30 23.19 24.77
CA GLY A 7 -7.32 22.50 25.58
C GLY A 7 -6.70 21.29 26.27
N GLY A 8 -5.75 21.51 27.17
CA GLY A 8 -5.23 20.46 28.04
C GLY A 8 -6.29 20.07 29.08
N PRO A 9 -6.55 18.77 29.33
CA PRO A 9 -7.44 18.38 30.40
C PRO A 9 -6.79 18.70 31.76
N SER A 10 -7.41 19.66 32.44
CA SER A 10 -7.12 20.02 33.83
C SER A 10 -7.63 18.91 34.76
N PHE A 11 -6.72 18.05 35.23
CA PHE A 11 -7.04 16.99 36.19
C PHE A 11 -6.89 17.53 37.62
N MET A 12 -7.94 18.16 38.15
CA MET A 12 -8.02 18.51 39.57
C MET A 12 -8.72 17.42 40.38
N GLY A 13 -7.97 16.85 41.32
CA GLY A 13 -8.35 16.72 42.73
C GLY A 13 -9.64 15.96 43.08
N GLY A 14 -9.49 14.68 43.42
CA GLY A 14 -10.49 13.90 44.15
C GLY A 14 -9.86 12.70 44.86
N THR A 15 -9.30 12.93 46.05
CA THR A 15 -8.75 11.91 46.95
C THR A 15 -9.86 10.97 47.43
N LYS A 16 -9.96 9.80 46.80
CA LYS A 16 -10.54 8.57 47.39
C LYS A 16 -9.55 7.44 47.16
N ASP A 17 -8.49 7.44 47.97
CA ASP A 17 -7.48 6.40 48.02
C ASP A 17 -8.09 5.13 48.64
N GLY A 18 -8.70 4.33 47.79
CA GLY A 18 -9.31 3.08 48.24
C GLY A 18 -9.87 2.17 47.15
N ASN A 19 -9.59 2.39 45.86
CA ASN A 19 -9.88 1.38 44.82
C ASN A 19 -9.24 1.66 43.43
N SER A 20 -8.08 2.34 43.34
CA SER A 20 -7.51 2.81 42.06
C SER A 20 -6.69 1.76 41.29
N ALA A 21 -6.20 0.72 41.97
CA ALA A 21 -5.35 -0.30 41.34
C ALA A 21 -5.98 -1.05 40.15
N PRO A 22 -7.28 -1.43 40.16
CA PRO A 22 -7.91 -2.10 39.02
C PRO A 22 -8.04 -1.20 37.79
N LYS A 23 -8.24 0.12 37.99
CA LYS A 23 -8.43 1.09 36.90
C LYS A 23 -7.13 1.39 36.16
N VAL A 24 -6.03 1.58 36.90
CA VAL A 24 -4.70 1.84 36.32
C VAL A 24 -4.24 0.67 35.43
N ASN A 25 -4.55 -0.57 35.81
CA ASN A 25 -4.19 -1.73 35.02
C ASN A 25 -4.97 -1.81 33.68
N GLN A 26 -6.25 -1.46 33.67
CA GLN A 26 -7.06 -1.49 32.44
C GLN A 26 -6.59 -0.47 31.39
N GLU A 27 -6.20 0.73 31.84
CA GLU A 27 -5.72 1.79 30.94
C GLU A 27 -4.34 1.47 30.36
N PHE A 28 -3.43 0.92 31.18
CA PHE A 28 -2.16 0.38 30.68
C PHE A 28 -2.39 -0.74 29.66
N ASP A 29 -3.23 -1.73 29.98
CA ASP A 29 -3.51 -2.86 29.10
C ASP A 29 -4.07 -2.41 27.75
N PHE A 30 -4.96 -1.41 27.75
CA PHE A 30 -5.48 -0.81 26.53
C PHE A 30 -4.37 -0.15 25.70
N ARG A 31 -3.58 0.74 26.31
CA ARG A 31 -2.49 1.46 25.64
C ARG A 31 -1.44 0.51 25.08
N TYR A 32 -1.06 -0.50 25.87
CA TYR A 32 -0.08 -1.50 25.46
C TYR A 32 -0.60 -2.37 24.30
N LYS A 33 -1.88 -2.78 24.33
CA LYS A 33 -2.52 -3.47 23.19
C LYS A 33 -2.57 -2.59 21.94
N ASN A 34 -2.83 -1.29 22.10
CA ASN A 34 -2.89 -0.35 20.99
C ASN A 34 -1.56 -0.26 20.22
N LEU A 35 -0.41 -0.45 20.88
CA LEU A 35 0.90 -0.48 20.20
C LEU A 35 0.98 -1.59 19.13
N LYS A 36 0.33 -2.74 19.35
CA LYS A 36 0.27 -3.82 18.35
C LYS A 36 -0.56 -3.40 17.13
N SER A 37 -1.72 -2.78 17.36
CA SER A 37 -2.56 -2.25 16.28
C SER A 37 -1.84 -1.17 15.49
N LEU A 38 -1.12 -0.28 16.18
CA LEU A 38 -0.32 0.78 15.56
C LEU A 38 0.81 0.20 14.69
N LYS A 39 1.48 -0.86 15.15
CA LYS A 39 2.48 -1.58 14.36
C LYS A 39 1.91 -2.08 13.04
N GLN A 40 0.76 -2.74 13.10
CA GLN A 40 0.08 -3.28 11.92
C GLN A 40 -0.35 -2.17 10.97
N ALA A 41 -0.87 -1.06 11.50
CA ALA A 41 -1.26 0.11 10.69
C ALA A 41 -0.08 0.69 9.91
N TYR A 42 1.10 0.86 10.53
CA TYR A 42 2.29 1.33 9.81
C TYR A 42 2.75 0.37 8.72
N GLN A 43 2.73 -0.95 9.00
CA GLN A 43 3.09 -1.96 8.01
C GLN A 43 2.14 -1.94 6.81
N GLN A 44 0.83 -1.84 7.08
CA GLN A 44 -0.18 -1.71 6.03
C GLN A 44 0.00 -0.44 5.22
N LEU A 45 0.28 0.69 5.87
CA LEU A 45 0.53 1.96 5.18
C LEU A 45 1.71 1.85 4.21
N ILE A 46 2.87 1.35 4.68
CA ILE A 46 4.04 1.15 3.82
C ILE A 46 3.71 0.21 2.65
N SER A 47 3.00 -0.89 2.91
CA SER A 47 2.61 -1.84 1.85
C SER A 47 1.70 -1.20 0.81
N LYS A 48 0.73 -0.38 1.23
CA LYS A 48 -0.20 0.31 0.34
C LYS A 48 0.50 1.38 -0.49
N ILE A 49 1.42 2.14 0.10
CA ILE A 49 2.25 3.12 -0.63
C ILE A 49 3.07 2.40 -1.71
N LYS A 50 3.76 1.30 -1.36
CA LYS A 50 4.54 0.52 -2.34
C LYS A 50 3.69 0.00 -3.48
N LEU A 51 2.53 -0.61 -3.17
CA LEU A 51 1.60 -1.12 -4.18
C LEU A 51 1.12 0.00 -5.11
N SER A 52 0.78 1.17 -4.57
CA SER A 52 0.38 2.31 -5.39
C SER A 52 1.51 2.85 -6.26
N SER A 53 2.75 2.90 -5.76
CA SER A 53 3.91 3.29 -6.54
C SER A 53 4.19 2.29 -7.67
N GLU A 54 4.06 0.99 -7.43
CA GLU A 54 4.17 -0.03 -8.48
C GLU A 54 3.09 0.16 -9.56
N ALA A 55 1.84 0.43 -9.17
CA ALA A 55 0.78 0.72 -10.14
C ALA A 55 1.09 1.99 -10.98
N MET A 56 1.69 3.01 -10.37
CA MET A 56 2.14 4.22 -11.07
C MET A 56 3.31 3.97 -12.03
N ARG A 57 4.17 3.00 -11.74
CA ARG A 57 5.22 2.53 -12.66
C ARG A 57 4.64 1.88 -13.91
N ASP A 58 3.59 1.09 -13.74
CA ASP A 58 3.00 0.29 -14.82
C ASP A 58 2.11 1.14 -15.75
N ALA A 59 1.62 2.28 -15.29
CA ALA A 59 0.73 3.14 -16.08
C ALA A 59 1.37 3.59 -17.41
N PRO A 60 2.59 4.17 -17.45
CA PRO A 60 3.22 4.50 -18.73
C PRO A 60 3.51 3.28 -19.63
N VAL A 61 3.77 2.09 -19.06
CA VAL A 61 3.97 0.86 -19.86
C VAL A 61 2.71 0.51 -20.63
N LYS A 62 1.55 0.59 -19.97
CA LYS A 62 0.26 0.31 -20.61
C LYS A 62 -0.05 1.36 -21.68
N LEU A 63 0.24 2.63 -21.42
CA LEU A 63 0.06 3.70 -22.40
C LEU A 63 1.00 3.56 -23.62
N SER A 64 2.24 3.12 -23.41
CA SER A 64 3.17 2.76 -24.50
C SER A 64 2.59 1.67 -25.40
N GLY A 65 2.04 0.61 -24.81
CA GLY A 65 1.41 -0.48 -25.57
C GLY A 65 0.21 -0.03 -26.41
N VAL A 66 -0.54 0.98 -25.95
CA VAL A 66 -1.61 1.61 -26.75
C VAL A 66 -1.01 2.35 -27.96
N GLY A 67 0.05 3.13 -27.77
CA GLY A 67 0.76 3.80 -28.87
C GLY A 67 1.32 2.81 -29.90
N GLU A 68 1.91 1.70 -29.45
CA GLU A 68 2.37 0.61 -30.32
C GLU A 68 1.21 -0.02 -31.11
N GLY A 69 0.04 -0.19 -30.48
CA GLY A 69 -1.17 -0.66 -31.13
C GLY A 69 -1.62 0.28 -32.26
N TYR A 70 -1.66 1.59 -32.02
CA TYR A 70 -1.97 2.58 -33.05
C TYR A 70 -0.95 2.56 -34.19
N SER A 71 0.34 2.48 -33.88
CA SER A 71 1.39 2.38 -34.90
C SER A 71 1.22 1.12 -35.75
N SER A 72 0.81 0.01 -35.17
CA SER A 72 0.56 -1.25 -35.89
C SER A 72 -0.60 -1.12 -36.88
N VAL A 73 -1.68 -0.45 -36.49
CA VAL A 73 -2.82 -0.16 -37.38
C VAL A 73 -2.37 0.74 -38.54
N CYS A 74 -1.65 1.82 -38.26
CA CYS A 74 -1.17 2.76 -39.27
C CYS A 74 -0.21 2.10 -40.27
N ALA A 75 0.70 1.23 -39.79
CA ALA A 75 1.57 0.44 -40.66
C ALA A 75 0.78 -0.48 -41.62
N CYS A 76 -0.28 -1.13 -41.13
CA CYS A 76 -1.17 -1.93 -41.96
C CYS A 76 -1.88 -1.09 -43.02
N LEU A 77 -2.30 0.14 -42.70
CA LEU A 77 -2.92 1.04 -43.68
C LEU A 77 -1.92 1.47 -44.77
N ASN A 78 -0.67 1.71 -44.40
CA ASN A 78 0.39 2.10 -45.35
C ASN A 78 0.80 0.97 -46.31
N HIS A 79 0.74 -0.30 -45.86
CA HIS A 79 1.18 -1.46 -46.65
C HIS A 79 0.04 -2.32 -47.24
N GLY A 80 -1.16 -2.27 -46.68
CA GLY A 80 -2.31 -3.09 -47.06
C GLY A 80 -3.05 -2.64 -48.33
N GLY A 81 -2.72 -1.46 -48.87
CA GLY A 81 -3.34 -0.91 -50.08
C GLY A 81 -2.71 -1.33 -51.41
N SER A 82 -1.72 -2.23 -51.40
CA SER A 82 -1.06 -2.71 -52.63
C SER A 82 -1.71 -4.00 -53.12
N GLY A 83 -2.93 -3.89 -53.66
CA GLY A 83 -3.74 -5.03 -54.06
C GLY A 83 -4.58 -4.81 -55.32
N VAL A 84 -4.07 -4.11 -56.33
CA VAL A 84 -4.43 -4.36 -57.74
C VAL A 84 -3.17 -4.24 -58.59
N SER A 85 -2.45 -5.35 -58.73
CA SER A 85 -1.71 -5.65 -59.95
C SER A 85 -1.78 -7.16 -60.14
N GLU A 86 -2.60 -7.55 -61.12
CA GLU A 86 -2.66 -8.88 -61.71
C GLU A 86 -1.25 -9.34 -62.07
N GLY A 87 -0.88 -10.54 -61.62
CA GLY A 87 0.46 -11.05 -61.83
C GLY A 87 0.61 -12.52 -61.46
N MET A 88 -0.07 -13.37 -62.22
CA MET A 88 0.35 -14.73 -62.56
C MET A 88 0.72 -15.70 -61.43
N MET A 89 -0.17 -16.68 -61.25
CA MET A 89 0.26 -18.07 -61.06
C MET A 89 1.27 -18.43 -62.16
N GLN A 90 2.52 -18.64 -61.79
CA GLN A 90 3.43 -19.51 -62.54
C GLN A 90 3.94 -20.59 -61.62
N ASN A 91 3.53 -21.81 -61.96
CA ASN A 91 4.06 -23.06 -61.47
C ASN A 91 5.59 -23.06 -61.58
N GLN A 92 6.26 -23.45 -60.51
CA GLN A 92 7.56 -24.09 -60.60
C GLN A 92 7.64 -25.19 -59.55
N GLU A 93 7.38 -26.41 -60.01
CA GLU A 93 7.93 -27.63 -59.42
C GLU A 93 9.45 -27.50 -59.37
N ASN A 94 10.04 -27.80 -58.23
CA ASN A 94 11.36 -28.44 -58.17
C ASN A 94 11.53 -29.16 -56.83
N ASP A 95 11.59 -30.48 -56.94
CA ASP A 95 12.09 -31.41 -55.94
C ASP A 95 13.55 -31.10 -55.55
N ASN A 96 13.85 -31.03 -54.25
CA ASN A 96 14.77 -31.96 -53.57
C ASN A 96 15.12 -31.54 -52.12
N ASN A 97 14.82 -32.47 -51.21
CA ASN A 97 15.60 -32.97 -50.06
C ASN A 97 16.45 -32.02 -49.19
N GLY A 98 16.17 -32.07 -47.87
CA GLY A 98 17.16 -31.71 -46.84
C GLY A 98 16.59 -31.49 -45.44
N GLU A 99 16.32 -32.60 -44.74
CA GLU A 99 16.13 -32.84 -43.30
C GLU A 99 16.52 -31.73 -42.29
N GLY A 100 15.70 -31.55 -41.22
CA GLY A 100 16.17 -30.86 -40.02
C GLY A 100 15.14 -30.40 -38.98
N GLU A 101 14.69 -31.34 -38.13
CA GLU A 101 14.43 -31.17 -36.68
C GLU A 101 13.17 -30.42 -36.13
N ARG A 102 12.31 -31.27 -35.52
CA ARG A 102 11.55 -31.12 -34.25
C ARG A 102 10.72 -29.85 -33.99
N SER A 103 9.41 -30.02 -34.20
CA SER A 103 8.36 -29.23 -33.56
C SER A 103 7.91 -29.87 -32.24
N VAL A 104 7.83 -29.08 -31.16
CA VAL A 104 7.19 -29.43 -29.89
C VAL A 104 5.90 -28.60 -29.79
N SER A 105 4.76 -29.28 -29.66
CA SER A 105 3.44 -28.68 -29.46
C SER A 105 3.35 -27.84 -28.19
N PRO A 106 2.42 -26.88 -28.17
CA PRO A 106 1.57 -26.71 -27.01
C PRO A 106 0.08 -26.78 -27.36
N THR A 107 -0.57 -27.68 -26.67
CA THR A 107 -2.02 -27.83 -26.50
C THR A 107 -2.66 -26.52 -26.05
N ALA A 108 -3.68 -26.05 -26.78
CA ALA A 108 -4.59 -25.00 -26.34
C ALA A 108 -5.92 -25.63 -25.85
N PRO A 109 -6.57 -25.06 -24.82
CA PRO A 109 -7.82 -25.59 -24.28
C PRO A 109 -9.05 -25.16 -25.10
N GLU A 110 -10.02 -26.06 -25.17
CA GLU A 110 -11.40 -25.85 -25.64
C GLU A 110 -12.08 -24.63 -25.01
N PRO A 111 -12.96 -23.95 -25.78
CA PRO A 111 -14.17 -23.38 -25.23
C PRO A 111 -15.40 -24.15 -25.73
N ALA A 112 -16.13 -24.71 -24.77
CA ALA A 112 -17.46 -25.25 -24.98
C ALA A 112 -18.47 -24.11 -25.20
N HIS A 113 -19.08 -24.05 -26.38
CA HIS A 113 -20.36 -23.39 -26.58
C HIS A 113 -21.30 -24.31 -27.38
N LYS A 114 -22.46 -24.58 -26.78
CA LYS A 114 -23.57 -25.36 -27.37
C LYS A 114 -24.14 -24.66 -28.61
N PRO A 115 -24.67 -25.42 -29.58
CA PRO A 115 -25.31 -24.86 -30.76
C PRO A 115 -26.70 -24.33 -30.39
N PHE A 116 -27.03 -23.13 -30.86
CA PHE A 116 -28.42 -22.69 -30.96
C PHE A 116 -28.92 -23.06 -32.35
N ALA A 117 -30.11 -23.65 -32.34
CA ALA A 117 -30.77 -24.28 -33.47
C ALA A 117 -31.08 -23.30 -34.61
N GLU A 118 -30.99 -23.85 -35.82
CA GLU A 118 -31.66 -23.37 -37.02
C GLU A 118 -33.16 -23.23 -36.75
N ASP A 119 -33.73 -22.08 -37.09
CA ASP A 119 -35.10 -21.95 -37.53
C ASP A 119 -35.25 -20.61 -38.28
N GLY A 120 -35.76 -20.68 -39.52
CA GLY A 120 -36.36 -19.54 -40.21
C GLY A 120 -35.53 -18.89 -41.31
N GLU A 121 -35.52 -19.54 -42.48
CA GLU A 121 -35.36 -18.85 -43.76
C GLU A 121 -36.47 -17.79 -43.91
N GLU A 122 -36.12 -16.51 -43.76
CA GLU A 122 -36.85 -15.43 -44.42
C GLU A 122 -35.82 -14.49 -45.03
N ALA A 123 -35.63 -14.66 -46.33
CA ALA A 123 -34.73 -13.87 -47.16
C ALA A 123 -35.22 -12.42 -47.20
N ALA A 124 -34.76 -11.60 -46.25
CA ALA A 124 -34.73 -10.16 -46.39
C ALA A 124 -33.72 -9.83 -47.50
N ASN A 125 -34.24 -9.76 -48.73
CA ASN A 125 -33.57 -9.21 -49.90
C ASN A 125 -33.33 -7.72 -49.66
N PHE A 126 -32.37 -7.40 -48.79
CA PHE A 126 -31.86 -6.04 -48.61
C PHE A 126 -31.10 -5.69 -49.89
N GLN A 127 -31.79 -5.01 -50.81
CA GLN A 127 -31.22 -4.40 -52.00
C GLN A 127 -30.09 -3.44 -51.59
N TYR A 128 -28.86 -3.96 -51.55
CA TYR A 128 -27.61 -3.18 -51.51
C TYR A 128 -27.25 -2.60 -52.89
N LYS A 129 -28.25 -2.32 -53.74
CA LYS A 129 -28.01 -1.86 -55.12
C LYS A 129 -28.12 -0.36 -55.36
N ASP A 130 -28.73 0.40 -54.45
CA ASP A 130 -28.99 1.84 -54.68
C ASP A 130 -28.11 2.80 -53.84
N ARG A 131 -26.94 2.35 -53.34
CA ARG A 131 -26.05 3.20 -52.53
C ARG A 131 -24.64 3.42 -53.11
N PHE A 132 -24.45 3.15 -54.40
CA PHE A 132 -23.17 3.34 -55.10
C PHE A 132 -23.22 4.38 -56.24
N GLU A 133 -24.21 5.28 -56.26
CA GLU A 133 -24.32 6.31 -57.31
C GLU A 133 -23.74 7.68 -56.93
N ASN A 134 -23.12 7.83 -55.74
CA ASN A 134 -22.26 8.97 -55.43
C ASN A 134 -20.84 8.46 -55.17
N ASN A 135 -20.04 8.36 -56.24
CA ASN A 135 -18.66 7.87 -56.26
C ASN A 135 -17.65 8.83 -55.60
N ASN A 136 -17.89 9.22 -54.34
CA ASN A 136 -16.84 9.68 -53.44
C ASN A 136 -16.52 8.54 -52.48
N ILE A 137 -15.82 7.52 -52.97
CA ILE A 137 -15.20 6.52 -52.10
C ILE A 137 -14.12 7.29 -51.31
N PRO A 138 -14.19 7.37 -49.97
CA PRO A 138 -13.14 8.00 -49.18
C PRO A 138 -11.81 7.33 -49.53
N THR A 139 -10.88 8.11 -50.07
CA THR A 139 -9.55 7.60 -50.42
C THR A 139 -8.71 7.62 -49.14
N LEU A 140 -7.99 6.53 -48.89
CA LEU A 140 -7.04 6.47 -47.77
C LEU A 140 -5.98 7.56 -47.96
N ASP A 141 -5.86 8.45 -46.99
CA ASP A 141 -4.77 9.40 -46.91
C ASP A 141 -3.53 8.70 -46.35
N ARG A 142 -2.61 8.33 -47.23
CA ARG A 142 -1.37 7.61 -46.87
C ARG A 142 -0.34 8.52 -46.21
N GLU A 143 -0.38 9.82 -46.47
CA GLU A 143 0.51 10.78 -45.82
C GLU A 143 0.10 10.93 -44.36
N LEU A 144 -1.21 11.10 -44.12
CA LEU A 144 -1.77 11.15 -42.77
C LEU A 144 -1.50 9.85 -41.99
N ALA A 145 -1.71 8.68 -42.61
CA ALA A 145 -1.43 7.40 -41.96
C ALA A 145 0.08 7.20 -41.63
N GLN A 146 0.99 7.77 -42.43
CA GLN A 146 2.43 7.75 -42.13
C GLN A 146 2.78 8.74 -41.00
N GLU A 147 2.14 9.91 -40.95
CA GLU A 147 2.27 10.88 -39.85
C GLU A 147 1.78 10.26 -38.53
N ASP A 148 0.58 9.68 -38.51
CA ASP A 148 -0.01 9.00 -37.36
C ASP A 148 0.87 7.82 -36.87
N TYR A 149 1.50 7.09 -37.80
CA TYR A 149 2.46 6.04 -37.46
C TYR A 149 3.65 6.59 -36.68
N HIS A 150 4.27 7.66 -37.15
CA HIS A 150 5.43 8.25 -36.48
C HIS A 150 5.05 8.91 -35.16
N SER A 151 3.92 9.61 -35.10
CA SER A 151 3.40 10.25 -33.89
C SER A 151 3.08 9.22 -32.81
N SER A 152 2.44 8.09 -33.17
CA SER A 152 2.13 7.02 -32.22
C SER A 152 3.38 6.29 -31.70
N GLN A 153 4.42 6.11 -32.53
CA GLN A 153 5.71 5.60 -32.06
C GLN A 153 6.44 6.56 -31.13
N ALA A 154 6.47 7.85 -31.47
CA ALA A 154 7.09 8.88 -30.65
C ALA A 154 6.41 8.97 -29.28
N LEU A 155 5.07 8.90 -29.24
CA LEU A 155 4.28 8.87 -28.02
C LEU A 155 4.57 7.62 -27.17
N ALA A 156 4.66 6.43 -27.79
CA ALA A 156 5.01 5.20 -27.08
C ALA A 156 6.40 5.30 -26.41
N ALA A 157 7.40 5.76 -27.17
CA ALA A 157 8.76 5.97 -26.66
C ALA A 157 8.80 7.00 -25.51
N ALA A 158 8.00 8.06 -25.62
CA ALA A 158 7.92 9.09 -24.58
C ALA A 158 7.35 8.54 -23.25
N PHE A 159 6.33 7.68 -23.29
CA PHE A 159 5.82 7.03 -22.08
C PHE A 159 6.85 6.11 -21.42
N LEU A 160 7.64 5.38 -22.21
CA LEU A 160 8.74 4.57 -21.66
C LEU A 160 9.81 5.44 -21.01
N LYS A 161 10.11 6.61 -21.58
CA LYS A 161 11.03 7.57 -20.98
C LYS A 161 10.53 8.09 -19.63
N VAL A 162 9.23 8.42 -19.51
CA VAL A 162 8.64 8.82 -18.22
C VAL A 162 8.76 7.70 -17.17
N ARG A 163 8.57 6.43 -17.56
CA ARG A 163 8.81 5.29 -16.67
C ARG A 163 10.27 5.15 -16.24
N ASP A 164 11.22 5.39 -17.14
CA ASP A 164 12.63 5.14 -16.85
C ASP A 164 13.31 6.31 -16.13
N GLU A 165 12.82 7.53 -16.32
CA GLU A 165 13.43 8.73 -15.74
C GLU A 165 12.59 9.32 -14.60
N ASP A 166 11.34 9.65 -14.86
CA ASP A 166 10.51 10.40 -13.92
C ASP A 166 9.94 9.51 -12.81
N TYR A 167 9.57 8.27 -13.13
CA TYR A 167 9.17 7.31 -12.10
C TYR A 167 10.33 6.99 -11.13
N VAL A 168 11.58 6.93 -11.61
CA VAL A 168 12.73 6.68 -10.73
C VAL A 168 12.86 7.80 -9.69
N LYS A 169 12.74 9.06 -10.12
CA LYS A 169 12.74 10.22 -9.21
C LYS A 169 11.57 10.18 -8.23
N PHE A 170 10.35 9.91 -8.73
CA PHE A 170 9.16 9.75 -7.91
C PHE A 170 9.34 8.65 -6.85
N SER A 171 9.79 7.45 -7.27
CA SER A 171 9.97 6.31 -6.38
C SER A 171 11.04 6.57 -5.31
N GLN A 172 12.15 7.19 -5.70
CA GLN A 172 13.20 7.64 -4.78
C GLN A 172 12.63 8.60 -3.74
N ASN A 173 11.93 9.66 -4.18
CA ASN A 173 11.36 10.66 -3.29
C ASN A 173 10.30 10.08 -2.34
N VAL A 174 9.41 9.21 -2.83
CA VAL A 174 8.42 8.53 -1.99
C VAL A 174 9.11 7.65 -0.94
N ASN A 175 10.16 6.93 -1.31
CA ASN A 175 10.92 6.14 -0.33
C ASN A 175 11.56 7.04 0.74
N ASP A 176 12.26 8.09 0.33
CA ASP A 176 13.05 8.95 1.22
C ASP A 176 12.18 9.87 2.09
N LYS A 177 11.11 10.44 1.54
CA LYS A 177 10.24 11.40 2.24
C LYS A 177 9.08 10.74 2.99
N VAL A 178 8.58 9.60 2.52
CA VAL A 178 7.35 9.00 3.05
C VAL A 178 7.67 7.70 3.79
N ILE A 179 8.23 6.70 3.10
CA ILE A 179 8.44 5.37 3.68
C ILE A 179 9.45 5.42 4.82
N ALA A 180 10.58 6.13 4.64
CA ALA A 180 11.61 6.25 5.67
C ALA A 180 11.05 6.86 6.97
N LYS A 181 10.20 7.89 6.88
CA LYS A 181 9.57 8.52 8.06
C LYS A 181 8.66 7.54 8.82
N VAL A 182 7.86 6.75 8.09
CA VAL A 182 7.01 5.73 8.71
C VAL A 182 7.84 4.60 9.34
N GLN A 183 8.99 4.26 8.75
CA GLN A 183 9.93 3.29 9.34
C GLN A 183 10.60 3.83 10.62
N GLU A 184 10.91 5.13 10.71
CA GLU A 184 11.39 5.72 11.96
C GLU A 184 10.34 5.63 13.07
N LEU A 185 9.05 5.87 12.76
CA LEU A 185 7.97 5.63 13.73
C LEU A 185 7.89 4.16 14.19
N GLN A 186 8.17 3.19 13.30
CA GLN A 186 8.23 1.78 13.70
C GLN A 186 9.36 1.52 14.70
N LYS A 187 10.51 2.18 14.54
CA LYS A 187 11.62 2.08 15.51
C LYS A 187 11.24 2.70 16.86
N GLU A 188 10.63 3.89 16.86
CA GLU A 188 10.12 4.51 18.10
C GLU A 188 9.10 3.59 18.80
N LEU A 189 8.16 3.04 18.03
CA LEU A 189 7.14 2.10 18.52
C LEU A 189 7.76 0.87 19.20
N GLU A 190 8.84 0.32 18.65
CA GLU A 190 9.55 -0.81 19.26
C GLU A 190 10.17 -0.45 20.61
N VAL A 191 10.73 0.76 20.75
CA VAL A 191 11.25 1.27 22.02
C VAL A 191 10.13 1.39 23.05
N VAL A 192 8.98 1.96 22.69
CA VAL A 192 7.82 2.08 23.59
C VAL A 192 7.26 0.70 23.95
N THR A 193 7.25 -0.24 23.01
CA THR A 193 6.80 -1.61 23.27
C THR A 193 7.69 -2.31 24.30
N LYS A 194 9.02 -2.18 24.19
CA LYS A 194 9.96 -2.72 25.20
C LYS A 194 9.74 -2.08 26.57
N GLN A 195 9.44 -0.77 26.62
CA GLN A 195 9.08 -0.11 27.87
C GLN A 195 7.79 -0.69 28.47
N GLY A 196 6.77 -0.96 27.65
CA GLY A 196 5.53 -1.60 28.09
C GLY A 196 5.78 -3.01 28.67
N GLN A 197 6.69 -3.79 28.09
CA GLN A 197 7.11 -5.07 28.68
C GLN A 197 7.73 -4.90 30.07
N ALA A 198 8.53 -3.84 30.27
CA ALA A 198 9.12 -3.52 31.55
C ALA A 198 8.04 -3.13 32.60
N VAL A 199 6.99 -2.42 32.19
CA VAL A 199 5.82 -2.13 33.05
C VAL A 199 5.13 -3.41 33.48
N THR A 200 4.86 -4.33 32.55
CA THR A 200 4.25 -5.63 32.88
C THR A 200 5.10 -6.41 33.89
N ALA A 201 6.43 -6.42 33.71
CA ALA A 201 7.34 -7.09 34.62
C ALA A 201 7.38 -6.43 36.02
N SER A 202 7.38 -5.10 36.11
CA SER A 202 7.36 -4.40 37.40
C SER A 202 6.01 -4.54 38.11
N PHE A 203 4.90 -4.52 37.37
CA PHE A 203 3.56 -4.78 37.89
C PHE A 203 3.44 -6.18 38.50
N ASN A 204 3.96 -7.21 37.83
CA ASN A 204 3.93 -8.58 38.35
C ASN A 204 4.69 -8.70 39.68
N LYS A 205 5.89 -8.11 39.77
CA LYS A 205 6.67 -8.07 41.02
C LYS A 205 5.94 -7.34 42.14
N TRP A 206 5.35 -6.19 41.84
CA TRP A 206 4.54 -5.44 42.79
C TRP A 206 3.37 -6.27 43.32
N LYS A 207 2.64 -6.94 42.43
CA LYS A 207 1.51 -7.82 42.77
C LYS A 207 1.94 -8.97 43.67
N GLU A 208 3.08 -9.59 43.38
CA GLU A 208 3.64 -10.68 44.19
C GLU A 208 4.01 -10.21 45.61
N TYR A 209 4.79 -9.14 45.75
CA TYR A 209 5.18 -8.65 47.09
C TYR A 209 3.99 -8.16 47.90
N ARG A 210 3.02 -7.51 47.26
CA ARG A 210 1.78 -7.09 47.89
C ARG A 210 0.98 -8.30 48.40
N LYS A 211 0.81 -9.34 47.58
CA LYS A 211 0.12 -10.57 47.98
C LYS A 211 0.82 -11.25 49.15
N THR A 212 2.15 -11.33 49.13
CA THR A 212 2.93 -11.91 50.24
C THR A 212 2.73 -11.12 51.54
N LYS A 213 2.79 -9.77 51.46
CA LYS A 213 2.52 -8.89 52.60
C LYS A 213 1.11 -9.12 53.16
N GLU A 214 0.09 -9.06 52.30
CA GLU A 214 -1.32 -9.24 52.70
C GLU A 214 -1.58 -10.63 53.32
N ASN A 215 -0.90 -11.67 52.83
CA ASN A 215 -1.01 -13.02 53.41
C ASN A 215 -0.41 -13.09 54.82
N ILE A 216 0.78 -12.51 55.03
CA ILE A 216 1.40 -12.44 56.36
C ILE A 216 0.50 -11.66 57.32
N GLU A 217 -0.01 -10.50 56.89
CA GLU A 217 -0.92 -9.66 57.68
C GLU A 217 -2.17 -10.44 58.11
N LYS A 218 -2.83 -11.11 57.16
CA LYS A 218 -4.02 -11.94 57.43
C LYS A 218 -3.72 -13.10 58.37
N ASP A 219 -2.60 -13.79 58.19
CA ASP A 219 -2.25 -14.96 59.00
C ASP A 219 -1.92 -14.57 60.45
N TYR A 220 -1.26 -13.43 60.67
CA TYR A 220 -0.94 -12.94 62.01
C TYR A 220 -2.16 -12.35 62.70
N GLN A 221 -3.01 -11.64 61.96
CA GLN A 221 -4.30 -11.16 62.47
C GLN A 221 -5.18 -12.32 62.94
N LYS A 222 -5.27 -13.42 62.17
CA LYS A 222 -6.01 -14.63 62.56
C LYS A 222 -5.46 -15.30 63.82
N LYS A 223 -4.14 -15.20 64.06
CA LYS A 223 -3.47 -15.78 65.23
C LYS A 223 -3.48 -14.84 66.44
N GLY A 224 -3.98 -13.61 66.31
CA GLY A 224 -3.91 -12.58 67.36
C GLY A 224 -2.48 -12.17 67.71
N LYS A 225 -1.53 -12.36 66.79
CA LYS A 225 -0.10 -12.09 67.00
C LYS A 225 0.29 -10.73 66.45
N SER A 226 1.30 -10.09 67.05
CA SER A 226 1.85 -8.86 66.52
C SER A 226 2.62 -9.13 65.23
N LEU A 227 2.48 -8.26 64.22
CA LEU A 227 3.26 -8.34 62.97
C LEU A 227 4.77 -8.20 63.21
N SER A 228 5.18 -7.58 64.32
CA SER A 228 6.58 -7.50 64.74
C SER A 228 7.18 -8.86 65.13
N GLU A 229 6.35 -9.87 65.41
CA GLU A 229 6.82 -11.23 65.70
C GLU A 229 7.24 -11.99 64.43
N HIS A 230 6.80 -11.54 63.24
CA HIS A 230 7.22 -12.14 61.99
C HIS A 230 8.63 -11.67 61.62
N LYS A 231 9.60 -12.60 61.70
CA LYS A 231 11.04 -12.36 61.47
C LYS A 231 11.34 -11.43 60.27
N ASP A 232 10.71 -11.70 59.13
CA ASP A 232 11.03 -11.00 57.88
C ASP A 232 9.98 -9.95 57.46
N TYR A 233 9.05 -9.57 58.35
CA TYR A 233 7.92 -8.71 57.93
C TYR A 233 8.35 -7.29 57.55
N ALA A 234 9.30 -6.71 58.28
CA ALA A 234 9.88 -5.41 57.93
C ALA A 234 10.49 -5.42 56.52
N ASP A 235 11.19 -6.50 56.15
CA ASP A 235 11.79 -6.67 54.83
C ASP A 235 10.72 -6.83 53.74
N VAL A 236 9.65 -7.58 54.01
CA VAL A 236 8.53 -7.74 53.06
C VAL A 236 7.83 -6.40 52.82
N VAL A 237 7.59 -5.61 53.87
CA VAL A 237 7.01 -4.26 53.75
C VAL A 237 7.92 -3.35 52.91
N LYS A 238 9.23 -3.37 53.18
CA LYS A 238 10.21 -2.60 52.41
C LYS A 238 10.22 -2.99 50.93
N ARG A 239 10.30 -4.28 50.61
CA ARG A 239 10.27 -4.78 49.22
C ARG A 239 8.96 -4.44 48.50
N ALA A 240 7.82 -4.51 49.20
CA ALA A 240 6.53 -4.11 48.64
C ALA A 240 6.49 -2.62 48.29
N ALA A 241 7.05 -1.75 49.15
CA ALA A 241 7.16 -0.31 48.90
C ALA A 241 8.11 0.00 47.73
N GLU A 242 9.28 -0.65 47.68
CA GLU A 242 10.23 -0.50 46.57
C GLU A 242 9.64 -0.95 45.23
N ALA A 243 8.90 -2.05 45.21
CA ALA A 243 8.23 -2.54 44.01
C ALA A 243 7.09 -1.61 43.55
N ASP A 244 6.35 -1.00 44.49
CA ASP A 244 5.31 -0.01 44.18
C ASP A 244 5.91 1.25 43.57
N ALA A 245 6.99 1.78 44.16
CA ALA A 245 7.71 2.92 43.62
C ALA A 245 8.25 2.65 42.21
N LYS A 246 8.89 1.50 42.02
CA LYS A 246 9.43 1.08 40.71
C LYS A 246 8.35 0.89 39.67
N PHE A 247 7.21 0.28 40.02
CA PHE A 247 6.09 0.13 39.10
C PHE A 247 5.55 1.49 38.65
N LYS A 248 5.31 2.41 39.59
CA LYS A 248 4.83 3.77 39.31
C LYS A 248 5.80 4.56 38.42
N GLU A 249 7.10 4.51 38.72
CA GLU A 249 8.15 5.13 37.90
C GLU A 249 8.15 4.55 36.47
N THR A 250 8.18 3.23 36.35
CA THR A 250 8.22 2.56 35.04
C THR A 250 6.97 2.87 34.20
N LEU A 251 5.80 2.95 34.84
CA LEU A 251 4.53 3.30 34.20
C LEU A 251 4.52 4.76 33.75
N PHE A 252 5.02 5.67 34.59
CA PHE A 252 5.14 7.09 34.23
C PHE A 252 6.03 7.30 33.00
N ASP A 253 7.18 6.62 32.95
CA ASP A 253 8.07 6.66 31.79
C ASP A 253 7.44 6.08 30.53
N PHE A 254 6.67 4.99 30.67
CA PHE A 254 5.89 4.42 29.58
C PHE A 254 4.87 5.43 29.05
N ASP A 255 4.08 6.03 29.93
CA ASP A 255 3.01 6.97 29.56
C ASP A 255 3.58 8.19 28.81
N LYS A 256 4.70 8.74 29.29
CA LYS A 256 5.39 9.84 28.62
C LYS A 256 5.85 9.47 27.22
N LYS A 257 6.45 8.29 27.05
CA LYS A 257 6.95 7.81 25.74
C LYS A 257 5.79 7.44 24.80
N TYR A 258 4.73 6.86 25.34
CA TYR A 258 3.52 6.50 24.62
C TYR A 258 2.85 7.74 24.02
N GLU A 259 2.65 8.78 24.83
CA GLU A 259 2.06 10.04 24.36
C GLU A 259 2.94 10.73 23.31
N ALA A 260 4.25 10.78 23.54
CA ALA A 260 5.20 11.31 22.57
C ALA A 260 5.13 10.57 21.22
N LEU A 261 5.04 9.23 21.26
CA LEU A 261 4.86 8.41 20.07
C LEU A 261 3.56 8.76 19.34
N LEU A 262 2.43 8.92 20.04
CA LEU A 262 1.15 9.27 19.41
C LEU A 262 1.20 10.65 18.73
N VAL A 263 1.77 11.65 19.41
CA VAL A 263 1.95 13.00 18.85
C VAL A 263 2.87 12.96 17.63
N ASN A 264 4.00 12.24 17.70
CA ASN A 264 4.91 12.07 16.57
C ASN A 264 4.24 11.34 15.41
N SER A 265 3.43 10.32 15.70
CA SER A 265 2.66 9.58 14.70
C SER A 265 1.71 10.51 13.95
N GLN A 266 0.92 11.30 14.67
CA GLN A 266 -0.06 12.19 14.06
C GLN A 266 0.63 13.24 13.17
N ARG A 267 1.74 13.81 13.65
CA ARG A 267 2.56 14.76 12.87
C ARG A 267 3.11 14.11 11.61
N CYS A 268 3.78 12.96 11.76
CA CYS A 268 4.41 12.24 10.67
C CYS A 268 3.40 11.83 9.61
N ILE A 269 2.25 11.25 9.99
CA ILE A 269 1.21 10.84 9.04
C ILE A 269 0.66 12.03 8.25
N ARG A 270 0.45 13.17 8.90
CA ARG A 270 0.03 14.40 8.21
C ARG A 270 1.06 14.83 7.18
N THR A 271 2.33 14.97 7.59
CA THR A 271 3.39 15.43 6.69
C THR A 271 3.69 14.43 5.58
N SER A 272 3.69 13.13 5.89
CA SER A 272 4.01 12.09 4.92
C SER A 272 2.89 11.89 3.90
N ARG A 273 1.63 12.16 4.29
CA ARG A 273 0.51 12.19 3.35
C ARG A 273 0.69 13.35 2.37
N ASP A 274 0.97 14.54 2.88
CA ASP A 274 1.13 15.73 2.04
C ASP A 274 2.33 15.52 1.09
N ASP A 275 3.48 15.06 1.60
CA ASP A 275 4.65 14.70 0.78
C ASP A 275 4.30 13.65 -0.31
N TYR A 276 3.53 12.62 0.03
CA TYR A 276 3.14 11.59 -0.93
C TYR A 276 2.26 12.15 -2.05
N LEU A 277 1.28 13.00 -1.71
CA LEU A 277 0.37 13.60 -2.68
C LEU A 277 1.09 14.57 -3.61
N ASP A 278 2.02 15.37 -3.08
CA ASP A 278 2.84 16.29 -3.88
C ASP A 278 3.67 15.52 -4.91
N GLU A 279 4.31 14.41 -4.51
CA GLU A 279 5.06 13.57 -5.45
C GLU A 279 4.15 12.90 -6.49
N CYS A 280 2.94 12.48 -6.10
CA CYS A 280 1.95 11.95 -7.05
C CYS A 280 1.54 13.01 -8.09
N GLU A 281 1.28 14.23 -7.66
CA GLU A 281 0.89 15.33 -8.55
C GLU A 281 1.98 15.64 -9.57
N VAL A 282 3.24 15.76 -9.11
CA VAL A 282 4.40 16.01 -9.98
C VAL A 282 4.53 14.91 -11.03
N TYR A 283 4.46 13.64 -10.63
CA TYR A 283 4.61 12.51 -11.54
C TYR A 283 3.43 12.39 -12.53
N LEU A 284 2.19 12.56 -12.06
CA LEU A 284 1.02 12.51 -12.93
C LEU A 284 0.99 13.68 -13.93
N LYS A 285 1.53 14.84 -13.55
CA LYS A 285 1.71 15.96 -14.46
C LYS A 285 2.72 15.63 -15.56
N SER A 286 3.86 15.00 -15.25
CA SER A 286 4.79 14.52 -16.30
C SER A 286 4.11 13.62 -17.32
N ILE A 287 3.19 12.74 -16.88
CA ILE A 287 2.40 11.90 -17.79
C ILE A 287 1.41 12.74 -18.61
N GLY A 288 0.73 13.70 -17.98
CA GLY A 288 -0.25 14.58 -18.64
C GLY A 288 0.37 15.50 -19.69
N ASP A 289 1.55 16.06 -19.41
CA ASP A 289 2.28 16.94 -20.32
C ASP A 289 2.63 16.21 -21.63
N LEU A 290 2.90 14.89 -21.59
CA LEU A 290 3.10 14.09 -22.81
C LEU A 290 1.86 14.00 -23.69
N VAL A 291 0.67 13.94 -23.09
CA VAL A 291 -0.59 13.86 -23.85
C VAL A 291 -0.87 15.18 -24.54
N THR A 292 -0.55 16.31 -23.91
CA THR A 292 -0.78 17.65 -24.49
C THR A 292 0.20 18.06 -25.58
N VAL A 293 1.30 17.32 -25.77
CA VAL A 293 2.29 17.58 -26.83
C VAL A 293 1.91 16.90 -28.16
N VAL A 294 0.90 16.02 -28.14
CA VAL A 294 0.42 15.27 -29.32
C VAL A 294 -0.86 15.88 -29.93
N ASP A 295 -1.45 16.91 -29.30
CA ASP A 295 -2.50 17.77 -29.89
C ASP A 295 -1.88 18.95 -30.68
#